data_AF-A0A929ZHN7-F1
#
_entry.id   AF-A0A929ZHN7-F1
#
_cell.length_a   1.000
_cell.length_b   1.000
_cell.length_c   1.000
_cell.angle_alpha   90.00
_cell.angle_beta   90.00
_cell.angle_gamma   90.00
#
_symmetry.space_group_name_H-M   'P 1'
#
loop_
_entity.id
_entity.type
_entity.pdbx_description
1 polymer ?
#
loop_
_entity_poly.entity_id
_entity_poly.type
_entity_poly.pdbx_seq_one_letter_code
_entity_poly.pdbx_strand_id
1 'polypeptide(L)'
;MSKNKRRNQKRILKTTALGLSLSMTSVLLYNNVLSVHASPVVSSNEETAINTFLNTQPVNGDNITIATTNPSPVAPITYTFPGLNHFSNAFLHHDQTMTFDQDYLLYYKSRDSSSRWEMTPVKVKDWNSVVWYKTKVTSEYNASSKPYGQGDKYYARKITVINQNDNTEFELKDVVYYADSKYLYASRFAYNLPLEEDDPRFTITLEDTYEAPLRDYQEGYWNYAVSMNRELPYDTIVQIDESLKTNEMVVDQEGRFGEKSVTFEGNINIFYREDDTPSYNQYSSDVIYNGFVDLFNHSADGSQIEYGRNGWGGYAAYYVYEESENRIIRVGIDYTHYVTEDGTELQPKVYGLQAVENIADYEYVSTRTEANGDRVHVYKKIVATSLISSSPKTGDTNLFQFAAMLVVGMLVSITTCITRNKNI
;
A
#
# COMPACT_ATOMS: atom_id res chain seq x y z
N MET A 1 -39.76 -5.70 -55.22
CA MET A 1 -39.52 -7.09 -55.66
C MET A 1 -38.01 -7.34 -55.62
N SER A 2 -37.53 -8.14 -54.66
CA SER A 2 -37.08 -9.54 -54.85
C SER A 2 -35.79 -9.63 -55.68
N LYS A 3 -34.59 -9.71 -55.08
CA LYS A 3 -33.89 -10.84 -54.40
C LYS A 3 -32.73 -11.34 -55.27
N ASN A 4 -31.53 -11.31 -54.67
CA ASN A 4 -30.47 -12.36 -54.67
C ASN A 4 -29.74 -12.68 -56.00
N LYS A 5 -28.45 -13.07 -56.06
CA LYS A 5 -27.51 -13.62 -55.07
C LYS A 5 -26.08 -13.71 -55.67
N ARG A 6 -25.06 -13.50 -54.82
CA ARG A 6 -23.78 -14.24 -54.66
C ARG A 6 -22.70 -14.27 -55.77
N ARG A 7 -21.47 -13.89 -55.35
CA ARG A 7 -20.25 -14.75 -55.19
C ARG A 7 -19.14 -13.90 -54.54
N ASN A 8 -18.79 -14.09 -53.26
CA ASN A 8 -17.88 -15.05 -52.61
C ASN A 8 -16.38 -15.02 -53.02
N GLN A 9 -15.54 -14.92 -51.97
CA GLN A 9 -14.10 -15.23 -51.81
C GLN A 9 -13.13 -14.03 -51.91
N LYS A 10 -12.10 -13.82 -51.06
CA LYS A 10 -11.51 -14.48 -49.87
C LYS A 10 -10.37 -13.56 -49.35
N ARG A 11 -10.18 -13.41 -48.04
CA ARG A 11 -8.95 -13.09 -47.25
C ARG A 11 -9.40 -13.14 -45.77
N ILE A 12 -8.98 -14.01 -44.82
CA ILE A 12 -7.64 -14.45 -44.34
C ILE A 12 -6.79 -13.23 -43.99
N LEU A 13 -6.35 -12.91 -42.75
CA LEU A 13 -6.46 -13.46 -41.38
C LEU A 13 -5.98 -12.35 -40.40
N LYS A 14 -6.52 -12.27 -39.16
CA LYS A 14 -5.98 -11.67 -37.89
C LYS A 14 -5.62 -10.15 -37.90
N THR A 15 -6.03 -9.31 -36.94
CA THR A 15 -5.69 -9.29 -35.50
C THR A 15 -6.62 -8.27 -34.81
N THR A 16 -7.57 -8.73 -33.99
CA THR A 16 -7.61 -8.59 -32.51
C THR A 16 -7.58 -7.16 -31.99
N ALA A 17 -8.76 -6.70 -31.55
CA ALA A 17 -8.95 -5.60 -30.63
C ALA A 17 -8.29 -5.92 -29.28
N LEU A 18 -7.36 -5.09 -28.83
CA LEU A 18 -6.87 -5.07 -27.45
C LEU A 18 -7.84 -4.21 -26.64
N GLY A 19 -8.92 -4.83 -26.18
CA GLY A 19 -9.62 -4.41 -24.98
C GLY A 19 -8.93 -5.11 -23.80
N LEU A 20 -8.22 -4.36 -22.96
CA LEU A 20 -7.71 -4.89 -21.70
C LEU A 20 -8.86 -4.93 -20.69
N SER A 21 -9.47 -6.11 -20.64
CA SER A 21 -10.26 -6.60 -19.52
C SER A 21 -9.32 -6.85 -18.34
N LEU A 22 -9.54 -6.17 -17.21
CA LEU A 22 -9.13 -6.66 -15.90
C LEU A 22 -10.28 -7.51 -15.35
N SER A 23 -9.94 -8.75 -15.03
CA SER A 23 -10.83 -9.86 -14.73
C SER A 23 -11.50 -9.74 -13.37
N MET A 24 -12.82 -9.56 -13.35
CA MET A 24 -13.68 -10.05 -12.28
C MET A 24 -14.18 -11.44 -12.70
N THR A 25 -13.72 -12.49 -12.02
CA THR A 25 -14.35 -13.82 -12.13
C THR A 25 -14.49 -14.44 -10.76
N SER A 26 -15.70 -14.37 -10.24
CA SER A 26 -16.27 -15.33 -9.31
C SER A 26 -16.37 -16.69 -10.02
N VAL A 27 -15.81 -17.76 -9.43
CA VAL A 27 -16.22 -19.14 -9.74
C VAL A 27 -16.54 -19.85 -8.43
N LEU A 28 -17.84 -19.89 -8.14
CA LEU A 28 -18.45 -20.90 -7.28
C LEU A 28 -18.47 -22.23 -8.04
N LEU A 29 -17.73 -23.21 -7.55
CA LEU A 29 -18.04 -24.62 -7.79
C LEU A 29 -18.02 -25.35 -6.44
N TYR A 30 -19.21 -25.46 -5.85
CA TYR A 30 -19.51 -26.47 -4.85
C TYR A 30 -19.46 -27.85 -5.51
N ASN A 31 -18.63 -28.75 -4.98
CA ASN A 31 -19.05 -30.13 -4.75
C ASN A 31 -18.27 -30.71 -3.58
N ASN A 32 -19.04 -31.08 -2.55
CA ASN A 32 -18.61 -31.59 -1.26
C ASN A 32 -17.85 -32.91 -1.35
N VAL A 33 -16.65 -32.96 -0.77
CA VAL A 33 -16.20 -34.07 0.10
C VAL A 33 -15.36 -33.45 1.22
N LEU A 34 -15.86 -33.56 2.45
CA LEU A 34 -15.21 -33.16 3.69
C LEU A 34 -13.83 -33.84 3.86
N SER A 35 -12.78 -33.06 4.15
CA SER A 35 -12.06 -33.22 5.42
C SER A 35 -11.20 -31.99 5.77
N VAL A 36 -11.41 -31.54 7.01
CA VAL A 36 -10.56 -30.69 7.85
C VAL A 36 -10.46 -29.21 7.49
N HIS A 37 -11.09 -28.40 8.35
CA HIS A 37 -10.86 -26.97 8.53
C HIS A 37 -9.37 -26.61 8.43
N ALA A 38 -8.97 -25.91 7.38
CA ALA A 38 -7.78 -25.07 7.46
C ALA A 38 -8.17 -23.84 8.29
N SER A 39 -8.16 -23.98 9.62
CA SER A 39 -8.03 -22.81 10.49
C SER A 39 -6.76 -22.05 10.04
N PRO A 40 -6.78 -20.71 9.94
CA PRO A 40 -5.55 -19.98 9.65
C PRO A 40 -4.49 -20.37 10.69
N VAL A 41 -3.42 -21.00 10.21
CA VAL A 41 -2.41 -21.67 11.02
C VAL A 41 -1.60 -20.61 11.75
N VAL A 42 -1.71 -20.58 13.08
CA VAL A 42 -0.78 -19.84 13.95
C VAL A 42 0.63 -20.39 13.68
N SER A 43 1.56 -19.50 13.36
CA SER A 43 2.96 -19.87 13.09
C SER A 43 3.69 -20.27 14.38
N SER A 44 4.78 -21.03 14.24
CA SER A 44 5.58 -21.46 15.41
C SER A 44 6.14 -20.29 16.24
N ASN A 45 6.42 -19.15 15.60
CA ASN A 45 6.87 -17.94 16.30
C ASN A 45 5.74 -17.32 17.11
N GLU A 46 4.54 -17.22 16.52
CA GLU A 46 3.36 -16.74 17.23
C GLU A 46 2.99 -17.68 18.39
N GLU A 47 3.05 -18.99 18.20
CA GLU A 47 2.81 -19.98 19.24
C GLU A 47 3.79 -19.84 20.42
N THR A 48 5.08 -19.60 20.13
CA THR A 48 6.09 -19.35 21.16
C THR A 48 5.78 -18.07 21.96
N ALA A 49 5.36 -17.00 21.26
CA ALA A 49 4.98 -15.75 21.90
C ALA A 49 3.69 -15.89 22.74
N ILE A 50 2.69 -16.59 22.22
CA ILE A 50 1.45 -16.92 22.93
C ILE A 50 1.76 -17.70 24.20
N ASN A 51 2.58 -18.75 24.13
CA ASN A 51 2.96 -19.54 25.30
C ASN A 51 3.72 -18.69 26.34
N THR A 52 4.56 -17.77 25.88
CA THR A 52 5.25 -16.81 26.77
C THR A 52 4.23 -15.90 27.49
N PHE A 53 3.21 -15.44 26.79
CA PHE A 53 2.13 -14.64 27.37
C PHE A 53 1.27 -15.46 28.35
N LEU A 54 0.89 -16.69 28.00
CA LEU A 54 0.12 -17.56 28.90
C LEU A 54 0.85 -17.88 30.20
N ASN A 55 2.19 -17.92 30.18
CA ASN A 55 3.00 -18.11 31.40
C ASN A 55 2.91 -16.94 32.39
N THR A 56 2.42 -15.77 31.97
CA THR A 56 2.16 -14.65 32.89
C THR A 56 0.81 -14.75 33.60
N GLN A 57 0.05 -15.83 33.35
CA GLN A 57 -1.30 -16.06 33.89
C GLN A 57 -2.25 -14.88 33.63
N PRO A 58 -2.47 -14.48 32.37
CA PRO A 58 -3.34 -13.37 32.03
C PRO A 58 -4.81 -13.70 32.36
N VAL A 59 -5.65 -12.66 32.43
CA VAL A 59 -7.09 -12.79 32.69
C VAL A 59 -7.92 -12.42 31.45
N ASN A 60 -9.23 -12.70 31.47
CA ASN A 60 -10.11 -12.41 30.35
C ASN A 60 -9.96 -10.98 29.82
N GLY A 61 -9.85 -10.84 28.50
CA GLY A 61 -9.75 -9.53 27.84
C GLY A 61 -8.35 -8.91 27.86
N ASP A 62 -7.39 -9.47 28.62
CA ASP A 62 -5.99 -9.08 28.52
C ASP A 62 -5.50 -9.30 27.07
N ASN A 63 -4.64 -8.39 26.60
CA ASN A 63 -4.08 -8.47 25.27
C ASN A 63 -2.60 -8.10 25.24
N ILE A 64 -1.91 -8.60 24.21
CA ILE A 64 -0.51 -8.29 23.93
C ILE A 64 -0.25 -8.29 22.42
N THR A 65 0.54 -7.32 21.95
CA THR A 65 1.09 -7.34 20.59
C THR A 65 2.29 -8.28 20.55
N ILE A 66 2.24 -9.31 19.71
CA ILE A 66 3.29 -10.33 19.60
C ILE A 66 4.20 -10.13 18.38
N ALA A 67 3.72 -9.42 17.36
CA ALA A 67 4.47 -9.15 16.14
C ALA A 67 3.89 -7.94 15.40
N THR A 68 4.74 -7.27 14.62
CA THR A 68 4.32 -6.27 13.63
C THR A 68 4.67 -6.82 12.26
N THR A 69 3.67 -6.96 11.39
CA THR A 69 3.87 -7.35 10.00
C THR A 69 4.12 -6.10 9.18
N ASN A 70 5.26 -6.05 8.51
CA ASN A 70 5.61 -4.96 7.60
C ASN A 70 5.30 -5.33 6.15
N PRO A 71 4.87 -4.37 5.33
CA PRO A 71 4.69 -4.60 3.90
C PRO A 71 6.02 -4.94 3.22
N SER A 72 5.93 -5.63 2.08
CA SER A 72 7.13 -5.92 1.29
C SER A 72 7.70 -4.62 0.70
N PRO A 73 9.03 -4.44 0.69
CA PRO A 73 9.63 -3.25 0.11
C PRO A 73 9.28 -3.18 -1.38
N VAL A 74 8.71 -2.06 -1.80
CA VAL A 74 8.45 -1.77 -3.22
C VAL A 74 9.80 -1.54 -3.91
N ALA A 75 9.98 -2.13 -5.10
CA ALA A 75 11.19 -1.92 -5.88
C ALA A 75 11.35 -0.42 -6.18
N PRO A 76 12.53 0.18 -5.94
CA PRO A 76 12.73 1.59 -6.18
C PRO A 76 12.61 1.87 -7.68
N ILE A 77 11.98 2.98 -8.03
CA ILE A 77 11.98 3.48 -9.40
C ILE A 77 13.41 3.88 -9.75
N THR A 78 14.04 3.17 -10.68
CA THR A 78 15.45 3.40 -11.07
C THR A 78 15.61 4.45 -12.15
N TYR A 79 14.52 5.10 -12.57
CA TYR A 79 14.57 6.15 -13.57
C TYR A 79 15.36 7.35 -13.04
N THR A 80 16.20 7.93 -13.89
CA THR A 80 17.00 9.12 -13.59
C THR A 80 16.95 10.04 -14.79
N PHE A 81 16.71 11.33 -14.54
CA PHE A 81 16.60 12.31 -15.61
C PHE A 81 17.92 12.39 -16.41
N PRO A 82 17.86 12.25 -17.74
CA PRO A 82 19.06 12.13 -18.58
C PRO A 82 19.83 13.46 -18.79
N GLY A 83 19.26 14.59 -18.36
CA GLY A 83 19.90 15.91 -18.36
C GLY A 83 19.26 16.92 -19.30
N LEU A 84 19.45 18.21 -19.03
CA LEU A 84 18.77 19.34 -19.70
C LEU A 84 19.05 19.48 -21.21
N ASN A 85 20.03 18.76 -21.73
CA ASN A 85 20.39 18.79 -23.16
C ASN A 85 20.03 17.47 -23.87
N HIS A 86 19.56 16.47 -23.13
CA HIS A 86 19.41 15.08 -23.59
C HIS A 86 18.16 14.44 -23.00
N PHE A 87 17.00 15.11 -23.02
CA PHE A 87 15.75 14.56 -22.50
C PHE A 87 14.68 14.46 -23.59
N SER A 88 13.82 13.43 -23.50
CA SER A 88 12.69 13.31 -24.40
C SER A 88 11.49 14.13 -23.90
N ASN A 89 11.22 15.27 -24.51
CA ASN A 89 10.01 16.05 -24.22
C ASN A 89 8.78 15.38 -24.88
N ALA A 90 7.69 15.25 -24.11
CA ALA A 90 6.44 14.64 -24.57
C ALA A 90 5.78 15.32 -25.77
N PHE A 91 6.17 16.56 -26.08
CA PHE A 91 5.59 17.37 -27.15
C PHE A 91 6.51 17.54 -28.36
N LEU A 92 7.69 16.91 -28.38
CA LEU A 92 8.65 16.96 -29.50
C LEU A 92 9.02 15.58 -30.05
N HIS A 93 9.16 15.48 -31.37
CA HIS A 93 9.84 14.34 -32.00
C HIS A 93 11.36 14.53 -31.88
N HIS A 94 12.04 13.58 -31.24
CA HIS A 94 13.51 13.61 -31.08
C HIS A 94 14.26 13.05 -32.29
N ASP A 95 13.58 12.22 -33.07
CA ASP A 95 14.10 11.57 -34.27
C ASP A 95 13.80 12.34 -35.56
N GLN A 96 12.97 13.38 -35.49
CA GLN A 96 12.55 14.19 -36.64
C GLN A 96 13.06 15.61 -36.52
N THR A 97 14.15 15.89 -37.24
CA THR A 97 14.78 17.21 -37.27
C THR A 97 14.92 17.76 -38.68
N MET A 98 15.11 19.07 -38.78
CA MET A 98 15.47 19.75 -40.02
C MET A 98 16.44 20.91 -39.77
N THR A 99 17.13 21.33 -40.81
CA THR A 99 17.78 22.64 -40.91
C THR A 99 17.09 23.43 -42.03
N PHE A 100 17.22 24.75 -42.03
CA PHE A 100 16.78 25.51 -43.20
C PHE A 100 17.71 25.20 -44.38
N ASP A 101 17.13 25.17 -45.58
CA ASP A 101 17.82 24.91 -46.86
C ASP A 101 18.25 26.20 -47.58
N GLN A 102 17.71 27.34 -47.15
CA GLN A 102 18.07 28.66 -47.63
C GLN A 102 17.84 29.73 -46.55
N ASP A 103 18.35 30.93 -46.82
CA ASP A 103 18.17 32.11 -45.97
C ASP A 103 16.76 32.71 -46.15
N TYR A 104 15.81 32.26 -45.32
CA TYR A 104 14.42 32.72 -45.38
C TYR A 104 14.22 34.08 -44.71
N LEU A 105 13.45 34.96 -45.37
CA LEU A 105 12.76 36.06 -44.70
C LEU A 105 11.58 35.49 -43.91
N LEU A 106 11.61 35.66 -42.59
CA LEU A 106 10.61 35.19 -41.64
C LEU A 106 9.98 36.38 -40.89
N TYR A 107 8.89 36.13 -40.17
CA TYR A 107 8.24 37.15 -39.34
C TYR A 107 8.21 36.71 -37.88
N TYR A 108 8.97 37.41 -37.03
CA TYR A 108 8.87 37.24 -35.59
C TYR A 108 7.60 37.92 -35.09
N LYS A 109 6.72 37.14 -34.49
CA LYS A 109 5.42 37.60 -33.99
C LYS A 109 5.48 37.74 -32.47
N SER A 110 5.50 38.98 -32.01
CA SER A 110 5.57 39.36 -30.59
C SER A 110 4.43 40.30 -30.21
N ARG A 111 4.30 40.59 -28.91
CA ARG A 111 3.44 41.66 -28.43
C ARG A 111 4.27 42.91 -28.16
N ASP A 112 3.81 44.07 -28.61
CA ASP A 112 4.38 45.35 -28.23
C ASP A 112 4.08 45.67 -26.75
N SER A 113 4.66 46.76 -26.22
CA SER A 113 4.40 47.23 -24.86
C SER A 113 2.93 47.58 -24.58
N SER A 114 2.12 47.72 -25.63
CA SER A 114 0.67 47.95 -25.57
C SER A 114 -0.13 46.67 -25.81
N SER A 115 0.51 45.49 -25.74
CA SER A 115 -0.09 44.16 -25.96
C SER A 115 -0.66 43.92 -27.37
N ARG A 116 -0.33 44.77 -28.35
CA ARG A 116 -0.74 44.58 -29.75
C ARG A 116 0.26 43.66 -30.46
N TRP A 117 -0.24 42.88 -31.40
CA TRP A 117 0.61 42.01 -32.21
C TRP A 117 1.49 42.82 -33.16
N GLU A 118 2.79 42.63 -33.07
CA GLU A 118 3.79 43.16 -33.98
C GLU A 118 4.38 42.02 -34.82
N MET A 119 4.74 42.34 -36.06
CA MET A 119 5.40 41.41 -36.98
C MET A 119 6.73 42.04 -37.42
N THR A 120 7.82 41.59 -36.82
CA THR A 120 9.17 42.05 -37.17
C THR A 120 9.74 41.15 -38.27
N PRO A 121 10.08 41.67 -39.46
CA PRO A 121 10.75 40.89 -40.48
C PRO A 121 12.17 40.55 -40.01
N VAL A 122 12.52 39.27 -40.01
CA VAL A 122 13.80 38.78 -39.50
C VAL A 122 14.41 37.73 -40.42
N LYS A 123 15.73 37.57 -40.34
CA LYS A 123 16.47 36.42 -40.87
C LYS A 123 17.16 35.68 -39.74
N VAL A 124 17.29 34.37 -39.84
CA VAL A 124 18.02 33.56 -38.85
C VAL A 124 19.50 33.60 -39.17
N LYS A 125 20.31 34.03 -38.21
CA LYS A 125 21.76 33.99 -38.31
C LYS A 125 22.22 32.53 -38.28
N ASP A 126 23.19 32.20 -39.13
CA ASP A 126 23.71 30.83 -39.28
C ASP A 126 22.57 29.80 -39.51
N TRP A 127 21.56 30.18 -40.30
CA TRP A 127 20.31 29.43 -40.51
C TRP A 127 20.50 27.94 -40.87
N ASN A 128 21.59 27.61 -41.56
CA ASN A 128 21.92 26.24 -41.97
C ASN A 128 22.48 25.37 -40.83
N SER A 129 22.87 25.99 -39.71
CA SER A 129 23.40 25.31 -38.52
C SER A 129 22.35 25.10 -37.43
N VAL A 130 21.22 25.82 -37.50
CA VAL A 130 20.14 25.69 -36.52
C VAL A 130 19.37 24.40 -36.77
N VAL A 131 19.42 23.51 -35.78
CA VAL A 131 18.63 22.28 -35.76
C VAL A 131 17.25 22.57 -35.18
N TRP A 132 16.21 22.23 -35.94
CA TRP A 132 14.82 22.37 -35.55
C TRP A 132 14.18 20.99 -35.35
N TYR A 133 13.48 20.79 -34.24
CA TYR A 133 12.80 19.54 -33.89
C TYR A 133 11.32 19.62 -34.25
N LYS A 134 10.76 18.61 -34.91
CA LYS A 134 9.34 18.62 -35.26
C LYS A 134 8.47 18.50 -34.01
N THR A 135 7.43 19.32 -33.89
CA THR A 135 6.49 19.22 -32.76
C THR A 135 5.55 18.03 -32.92
N LYS A 136 5.24 17.34 -31.84
CA LYS A 136 4.19 16.31 -31.84
C LYS A 136 2.81 16.95 -31.94
N VAL A 137 1.91 16.25 -32.60
CA VAL A 137 0.51 16.62 -32.74
C VAL A 137 -0.35 15.38 -32.52
N THR A 138 -1.56 15.57 -32.02
CA THR A 138 -2.51 14.49 -31.78
C THR A 138 -3.16 14.01 -33.09
N SER A 139 -3.82 12.86 -33.02
CA SER A 139 -4.58 12.32 -34.17
C SER A 139 -5.76 13.22 -34.51
N GLU A 140 -6.42 13.77 -33.50
CA GLU A 140 -7.56 14.68 -33.60
C GLU A 140 -7.17 15.99 -34.29
N TYR A 141 -6.03 16.58 -33.88
CA TYR A 141 -5.48 17.75 -34.54
C TYR A 141 -5.18 17.49 -36.02
N ASN A 142 -4.61 16.33 -36.35
CA ASN A 142 -4.32 15.96 -37.73
C ASN A 142 -5.56 15.70 -38.58
N ALA A 143 -6.63 15.16 -37.99
CA ALA A 143 -7.90 14.90 -38.69
C ALA A 143 -8.73 16.17 -38.92
N SER A 144 -8.46 17.24 -38.17
CA SER A 144 -9.19 18.51 -38.23
C SER A 144 -8.87 19.36 -39.47
N SER A 145 -9.82 20.24 -39.84
CA SER A 145 -9.55 21.36 -40.75
C SER A 145 -8.76 22.43 -40.00
N LYS A 146 -7.43 22.27 -39.97
CA LYS A 146 -6.51 23.20 -39.30
C LYS A 146 -6.73 24.64 -39.79
N PRO A 147 -6.66 25.66 -38.90
CA PRO A 147 -6.70 27.05 -39.35
C PRO A 147 -5.58 27.35 -40.36
N TYR A 148 -5.82 28.30 -41.26
CA TYR A 148 -4.80 28.69 -42.24
C TYR A 148 -3.47 29.08 -41.57
N GLY A 149 -2.36 28.56 -42.08
CA GLY A 149 -1.01 28.82 -41.54
C GLY A 149 -0.60 27.95 -40.35
N GLN A 150 -1.38 26.91 -40.02
CA GLN A 150 -1.12 25.94 -38.94
C GLN A 150 -0.65 24.58 -39.50
N GLY A 151 0.31 24.61 -40.42
CA GLY A 151 0.96 23.42 -40.97
C GLY A 151 1.95 22.78 -40.01
N ASP A 152 3.00 22.16 -40.55
CA ASP A 152 4.08 21.61 -39.72
C ASP A 152 4.74 22.72 -38.89
N LYS A 153 4.97 22.43 -37.61
CA LYS A 153 5.67 23.31 -36.67
C LYS A 153 6.97 22.67 -36.21
N TYR A 154 7.96 23.51 -35.96
CA TYR A 154 9.28 23.07 -35.54
C TYR A 154 9.83 23.94 -34.43
N TYR A 155 10.47 23.32 -33.45
CA TYR A 155 11.01 23.96 -32.26
C TYR A 155 12.54 24.06 -32.31
N ALA A 156 13.08 25.19 -31.87
CA ALA A 156 14.50 25.37 -31.57
C ALA A 156 14.66 26.05 -30.20
N ARG A 157 15.57 25.53 -29.37
CA ARG A 157 15.78 26.05 -28.01
C ARG A 157 16.27 27.49 -27.98
N LYS A 158 17.13 27.84 -28.93
CA LYS A 158 17.72 29.17 -29.02
C LYS A 158 18.17 29.44 -30.44
N ILE A 159 17.88 30.63 -30.94
CA ILE A 159 18.38 31.13 -32.23
C ILE A 159 18.81 32.58 -32.08
N THR A 160 19.67 33.03 -33.00
CA THR A 160 19.98 34.46 -33.18
C THR A 160 19.30 34.92 -34.47
N VAL A 161 18.62 36.07 -34.41
CA VAL A 161 17.93 36.65 -35.55
C VAL A 161 18.43 38.06 -35.84
N ILE A 162 18.34 38.46 -37.11
CA ILE A 162 18.73 39.77 -37.61
C ILE A 162 17.46 40.51 -38.05
N ASN A 163 17.14 41.60 -37.37
CA ASN A 163 16.04 42.48 -37.73
C ASN A 163 16.28 43.10 -39.11
N GLN A 164 15.37 42.94 -40.05
CA GLN A 164 15.55 43.46 -41.41
C GLN A 164 15.19 44.95 -41.55
N ASN A 165 14.61 45.55 -40.50
CA ASN A 165 14.31 46.99 -40.50
C ASN A 165 15.53 47.84 -40.14
N ASP A 166 16.38 47.37 -39.22
CA ASP A 166 17.51 48.15 -38.67
C ASP A 166 18.84 47.37 -38.60
N ASN A 167 18.87 46.11 -39.07
CA ASN A 167 20.02 45.19 -39.03
C ASN A 167 20.54 44.85 -37.63
N THR A 168 19.74 45.09 -36.58
CA THR A 168 20.11 44.68 -35.22
C THR A 168 20.03 43.17 -35.05
N GLU A 169 20.98 42.60 -34.29
CA GLU A 169 20.95 41.19 -33.90
C GLU A 169 20.39 41.03 -32.49
N PHE A 170 19.53 40.04 -32.30
CA PHE A 170 19.01 39.68 -30.98
C PHE A 170 18.71 38.20 -30.88
N GLU A 171 18.66 37.69 -29.65
CA GLU A 171 18.43 36.27 -29.37
C GLU A 171 16.96 35.99 -29.08
N LEU A 172 16.46 34.88 -29.63
CA LEU A 172 15.17 34.32 -29.28
C LEU A 172 15.37 32.96 -28.60
N LYS A 173 14.56 32.69 -27.58
CA LYS A 173 14.59 31.44 -26.80
C LYS A 173 13.25 30.74 -26.92
N ASP A 174 13.29 29.41 -26.87
CA ASP A 174 12.13 28.53 -26.96
C ASP A 174 11.24 28.89 -28.16
N VAL A 175 11.81 28.74 -29.35
CA VAL A 175 11.23 29.28 -30.59
C VAL A 175 10.49 28.19 -31.34
N VAL A 176 9.26 28.49 -31.75
CA VAL A 176 8.49 27.65 -32.67
C VAL A 176 8.35 28.37 -34.02
N TYR A 177 8.81 27.68 -35.06
CA TYR A 177 8.66 28.04 -36.46
C TYR A 177 7.43 27.37 -37.07
N TYR A 178 6.57 28.17 -37.67
CA TYR A 178 5.36 27.75 -38.38
C TYR A 178 5.66 27.71 -39.89
N ALA A 179 5.78 26.52 -40.46
CA ALA A 179 6.32 26.35 -41.82
C ALA A 179 5.48 27.04 -42.91
N ASP A 180 4.15 26.93 -42.81
CA ASP A 180 3.22 27.49 -43.81
C ASP A 180 3.18 29.02 -43.78
N SER A 181 3.12 29.60 -42.58
CA SER A 181 2.97 31.05 -42.40
C SER A 181 4.31 31.80 -42.33
N LYS A 182 5.43 31.06 -42.20
CA LYS A 182 6.77 31.61 -41.97
C LYS A 182 6.87 32.47 -40.70
N TYR A 183 6.07 32.15 -39.68
CA TYR A 183 6.07 32.86 -38.40
C TYR A 183 7.01 32.21 -37.40
N LEU A 184 7.64 33.05 -36.59
CA LEU A 184 8.39 32.65 -35.40
C LEU A 184 7.66 33.15 -34.17
N TYR A 185 7.42 32.25 -33.22
CA TYR A 185 6.95 32.58 -31.87
C TYR A 185 8.02 32.17 -30.87
N ALA A 186 8.43 33.10 -30.01
CA ALA A 186 9.35 32.82 -28.92
C ALA A 186 8.59 32.45 -27.63
N SER A 187 9.33 32.15 -26.56
CA SER A 187 8.76 31.88 -25.24
C SER A 187 7.86 30.63 -25.21
N ARG A 188 8.04 29.68 -26.14
CA ARG A 188 7.33 28.40 -26.23
C ARG A 188 7.97 27.33 -25.35
N PHE A 189 8.04 27.62 -24.05
CA PHE A 189 8.79 26.83 -23.07
C PHE A 189 8.26 25.39 -22.88
N ALA A 190 7.01 25.09 -23.25
CA ALA A 190 6.42 23.75 -23.07
C ALA A 190 7.26 22.65 -23.73
N TYR A 191 7.85 22.96 -24.89
CA TYR A 191 8.73 22.07 -25.65
C TYR A 191 10.13 21.91 -25.03
N ASN A 192 10.48 22.74 -24.03
CA ASN A 192 11.74 22.69 -23.30
C ASN A 192 11.56 22.34 -21.82
N LEU A 193 10.34 21.97 -21.41
CA LEU A 193 10.09 21.53 -20.05
C LEU A 193 10.88 20.24 -19.82
N PRO A 194 11.76 20.17 -18.80
CA PRO A 194 12.55 18.98 -18.49
C PRO A 194 11.70 17.92 -17.77
N LEU A 195 10.51 17.66 -18.32
CA LEU A 195 9.63 16.54 -18.04
C LEU A 195 9.83 15.52 -19.14
N GLU A 196 10.28 14.35 -18.74
CA GLU A 196 10.59 13.28 -19.68
C GLU A 196 9.33 12.43 -19.95
N GLU A 197 9.05 12.19 -21.23
CA GLU A 197 7.86 11.47 -21.70
C GLU A 197 7.74 10.03 -21.19
N ASP A 198 8.86 9.32 -21.16
CA ASP A 198 9.01 7.93 -20.74
C ASP A 198 9.31 7.82 -19.23
N ASP A 199 9.31 8.92 -18.48
CA ASP A 199 9.46 8.89 -17.01
C ASP A 199 8.21 8.25 -16.37
N PRO A 200 8.31 7.02 -15.81
CA PRO A 200 7.16 6.31 -15.29
C PRO A 200 6.56 6.96 -14.04
N ARG A 201 7.23 7.95 -13.45
CA ARG A 201 6.75 8.70 -12.28
C ARG A 201 5.71 9.75 -12.65
N PHE A 202 5.66 10.14 -13.92
CA PHE A 202 4.77 11.19 -14.42
C PHE A 202 3.75 10.59 -15.39
N THR A 203 2.51 11.02 -15.26
CA THR A 203 1.48 10.79 -16.28
C THR A 203 1.11 12.13 -16.87
N ILE A 204 1.30 12.30 -18.18
CA ILE A 204 0.89 13.52 -18.90
C ILE A 204 -0.47 13.26 -19.57
N THR A 205 -1.42 14.13 -19.32
CA THR A 205 -2.77 14.06 -19.90
C THR A 205 -3.06 15.32 -20.70
N LEU A 206 -3.74 15.16 -21.84
CA LEU A 206 -4.24 16.29 -22.64
C LEU A 206 -5.73 16.46 -22.34
N GLU A 207 -6.13 17.64 -21.87
CA GLU A 207 -7.55 17.96 -21.61
C GLU A 207 -8.32 18.11 -22.92
N ASP A 208 -7.70 18.76 -23.90
CA ASP A 208 -8.23 18.93 -25.24
C ASP A 208 -7.15 18.57 -26.25
N THR A 209 -7.33 17.41 -26.90
CA THR A 209 -6.37 16.89 -27.87
C THR A 209 -6.29 17.73 -29.14
N TYR A 210 -7.30 18.54 -29.48
CA TYR A 210 -7.27 19.46 -30.62
C TYR A 210 -6.66 20.82 -30.26
N GLU A 211 -7.06 21.41 -29.13
CA GLU A 211 -6.55 22.73 -28.72
C GLU A 211 -5.11 22.66 -28.20
N ALA A 212 -4.67 21.56 -27.56
CA ALA A 212 -3.33 21.47 -26.99
C ALA A 212 -2.22 21.69 -28.05
N PRO A 213 -2.20 20.98 -29.20
CA PRO A 213 -1.22 21.26 -30.25
C PRO A 213 -1.48 22.59 -30.96
N LEU A 214 -2.73 23.05 -31.05
CA LEU A 214 -3.07 24.33 -31.67
C LEU A 214 -2.44 25.51 -30.91
N ARG A 215 -2.41 25.41 -29.57
CA ARG A 215 -1.94 26.43 -28.62
C ARG A 215 -0.53 26.20 -28.13
N ASP A 216 0.24 25.38 -28.84
CA ASP A 216 1.63 25.06 -28.51
C ASP A 216 1.80 24.58 -27.05
N TYR A 217 0.77 23.93 -26.50
CA TYR A 217 0.71 23.41 -25.14
C TYR A 217 0.87 24.49 -24.03
N GLN A 218 0.60 25.78 -24.32
CA GLN A 218 0.83 26.91 -23.39
C GLN A 218 -0.41 27.46 -22.66
N GLU A 219 -1.60 26.99 -22.97
CA GLU A 219 -2.86 27.63 -22.54
C GLU A 219 -3.70 26.73 -21.62
N GLY A 220 -3.06 25.77 -20.94
CA GLY A 220 -3.70 24.94 -19.91
C GLY A 220 -4.31 23.63 -20.41
N TYR A 221 -4.21 23.32 -21.70
CA TYR A 221 -4.83 22.12 -22.30
C TYR A 221 -4.13 20.78 -21.98
N TRP A 222 -3.25 20.75 -20.99
CA TRP A 222 -2.56 19.54 -20.55
C TRP A 222 -2.21 19.61 -19.07
N ASN A 223 -2.18 18.45 -18.42
CA ASN A 223 -1.84 18.29 -17.01
C ASN A 223 -0.75 17.23 -16.84
N TYR A 224 -0.13 17.25 -15.68
CA TYR A 224 0.67 16.12 -15.19
C TYR A 224 0.03 15.56 -13.91
N ALA A 225 0.25 14.27 -13.69
CA ALA A 225 -0.05 13.60 -12.43
C ALA A 225 1.17 12.81 -11.93
N VAL A 226 1.41 12.84 -10.62
CA VAL A 226 2.41 12.03 -9.93
C VAL A 226 1.70 11.28 -8.81
N SER A 227 1.68 9.95 -8.90
CA SER A 227 1.02 9.09 -7.91
C SER A 227 2.06 8.42 -7.02
N MET A 228 1.80 8.39 -5.71
CA MET A 228 2.64 7.72 -4.73
C MET A 228 1.76 6.95 -3.75
N ASN A 229 2.22 5.80 -3.29
CA ASN A 229 1.56 5.05 -2.25
C ASN A 229 2.56 4.39 -1.29
N ARG A 230 2.09 4.12 -0.08
CA ARG A 230 2.82 3.45 0.98
C ARG A 230 1.84 2.59 1.77
N GLU A 231 2.06 1.28 1.75
CA GLU A 231 1.37 0.36 2.64
C GLU A 231 1.79 0.62 4.09
N LEU A 232 0.84 0.49 5.01
CA LEU A 232 1.03 0.72 6.45
C LEU A 232 1.01 -0.63 7.16
N PRO A 233 1.94 -0.88 8.11
CA PRO A 233 2.02 -2.15 8.82
C PRO A 233 0.78 -2.40 9.68
N TYR A 234 0.58 -3.66 10.05
CA TYR A 234 -0.41 -4.07 11.04
C TYR A 234 0.25 -4.93 12.13
N ASP A 235 -0.35 -4.90 13.32
CA ASP A 235 0.09 -5.70 14.44
C ASP A 235 -0.68 -7.03 14.52
N THR A 236 -0.04 -8.04 15.08
CA THR A 236 -0.68 -9.27 15.53
C THR A 236 -0.86 -9.20 17.03
N ILE A 237 -2.12 -9.22 17.45
CA ILE A 237 -2.56 -9.08 18.83
C ILE A 237 -3.14 -10.42 19.29
N VAL A 238 -2.68 -10.88 20.44
CA VAL A 238 -3.28 -11.99 21.15
C VAL A 238 -4.22 -11.44 22.21
N GLN A 239 -5.44 -11.95 22.26
CA GLN A 239 -6.44 -11.58 23.25
C GLN A 239 -6.92 -12.82 24.00
N ILE A 240 -6.96 -12.75 25.33
CA ILE A 240 -7.46 -13.84 26.16
C ILE A 240 -8.99 -13.86 26.15
N ASP A 241 -9.55 -15.05 25.94
CA ASP A 241 -10.98 -15.29 25.89
C ASP A 241 -11.37 -16.51 26.75
N GLU A 242 -11.94 -16.25 27.92
CA GLU A 242 -12.41 -17.30 28.86
C GLU A 242 -13.60 -18.13 28.35
N SER A 243 -14.21 -17.75 27.23
CA SER A 243 -15.26 -18.56 26.59
C SER A 243 -14.70 -19.70 25.74
N LEU A 244 -13.42 -19.63 25.39
CA LEU A 244 -12.67 -20.64 24.65
C LEU A 244 -11.91 -21.56 25.62
N LYS A 245 -11.72 -22.82 25.23
CA LYS A 245 -11.00 -23.82 26.04
C LYS A 245 -9.49 -23.59 26.01
N THR A 246 -8.76 -24.04 27.02
CA THR A 246 -7.28 -24.03 26.95
C THR A 246 -6.78 -24.74 25.68
N ASN A 247 -5.80 -24.13 25.03
CA ASN A 247 -5.23 -24.53 23.73
C ASN A 247 -6.16 -24.33 22.53
N GLU A 248 -7.38 -23.83 22.73
CA GLU A 248 -8.21 -23.37 21.63
C GLU A 248 -7.75 -21.97 21.21
N MET A 249 -7.49 -21.82 19.91
CA MET A 249 -7.09 -20.56 19.31
C MET A 249 -7.98 -20.27 18.12
N VAL A 250 -8.52 -19.06 18.08
CA VAL A 250 -9.40 -18.60 17.00
C VAL A 250 -8.84 -17.30 16.46
N VAL A 251 -8.56 -17.25 15.17
CA VAL A 251 -8.27 -15.98 14.52
C VAL A 251 -9.61 -15.29 14.28
N ASP A 252 -9.86 -14.27 15.08
CA ASP A 252 -11.10 -13.49 15.06
C ASP A 252 -11.09 -12.49 13.89
N GLN A 253 -9.92 -11.91 13.64
CA GLN A 253 -9.69 -10.97 12.55
C GLN A 253 -8.34 -11.27 11.88
N GLU A 254 -8.36 -11.41 10.57
CA GLU A 254 -7.14 -11.45 9.76
C GLU A 254 -6.55 -10.04 9.63
N GLY A 255 -5.22 -9.95 9.63
CA GLY A 255 -4.54 -8.66 9.50
C GLY A 255 -4.63 -8.12 8.07
N ARG A 256 -4.84 -6.81 7.94
CA ARG A 256 -4.83 -6.09 6.67
C ARG A 256 -3.90 -4.90 6.76
N PHE A 257 -3.01 -4.76 5.78
CA PHE A 257 -2.23 -3.53 5.65
C PHE A 257 -3.16 -2.35 5.42
N GLY A 258 -2.81 -1.23 6.03
CA GLY A 258 -3.41 0.05 5.67
C GLY A 258 -2.74 0.58 4.42
N GLU A 259 -3.24 1.68 3.90
CA GLU A 259 -2.63 2.36 2.77
C GLU A 259 -2.67 3.88 2.98
N LYS A 260 -1.55 4.53 2.69
CA LYS A 260 -1.51 5.96 2.46
C LYS A 260 -1.11 6.18 1.02
N SER A 261 -1.93 6.87 0.25
CA SER A 261 -1.62 7.23 -1.13
C SER A 261 -1.95 8.69 -1.42
N VAL A 262 -1.31 9.22 -2.45
CA VAL A 262 -1.54 10.58 -2.95
C VAL A 262 -1.43 10.61 -4.46
N THR A 263 -2.31 11.38 -5.09
CA THR A 263 -2.13 11.82 -6.47
C THR A 263 -1.91 13.33 -6.47
N PHE A 264 -0.72 13.77 -6.89
CA PHE A 264 -0.45 15.17 -7.16
C PHE A 264 -0.81 15.48 -8.60
N GLU A 265 -1.83 16.29 -8.81
CA GLU A 265 -2.23 16.79 -10.12
C GLU A 265 -1.86 18.26 -10.23
N GLY A 266 -1.36 18.66 -11.39
CA GLY A 266 -1.11 20.06 -11.63
C GLY A 266 -1.03 20.40 -13.10
N ASN A 267 -1.06 21.71 -13.33
CA ASN A 267 -0.98 22.29 -14.65
C ASN A 267 0.10 23.36 -14.63
N ILE A 268 0.98 23.30 -15.61
CA ILE A 268 2.12 24.21 -15.68
C ILE A 268 1.65 25.61 -16.09
N ASN A 269 0.53 25.75 -16.82
CA ASN A 269 0.08 27.05 -17.33
C ASN A 269 -0.65 27.96 -16.33
N ILE A 270 -0.86 27.54 -15.08
CA ILE A 270 -1.67 28.36 -14.15
C ILE A 270 -0.96 29.68 -13.79
N PHE A 271 0.37 29.82 -13.94
CA PHE A 271 1.07 31.06 -13.51
C PHE A 271 2.31 31.52 -14.28
N TYR A 272 2.62 31.05 -15.50
CA TYR A 272 3.75 31.64 -16.23
C TYR A 272 3.34 32.92 -16.96
N ARG A 273 3.75 34.07 -16.42
CA ARG A 273 3.90 35.28 -17.23
C ARG A 273 5.29 35.25 -17.90
N GLU A 274 5.45 36.00 -18.99
CA GLU A 274 6.68 36.01 -19.80
C GLU A 274 7.94 36.47 -19.02
N ASP A 275 7.75 37.07 -17.84
CA ASP A 275 8.77 37.44 -16.85
C ASP A 275 9.18 36.30 -15.87
N ASP A 276 8.39 35.24 -15.72
CA ASP A 276 8.69 34.07 -14.87
C ASP A 276 9.58 33.01 -15.57
N THR A 277 9.91 33.25 -16.84
CA THR A 277 10.67 32.38 -17.75
C THR A 277 12.07 31.91 -17.29
N PRO A 278 12.84 32.59 -16.40
CA PRO A 278 14.22 32.17 -16.13
C PRO A 278 14.42 30.87 -15.33
N SER A 279 13.41 30.35 -14.62
CA SER A 279 13.63 29.30 -13.60
C SER A 279 13.08 27.91 -13.94
N TYR A 280 12.24 27.73 -14.96
CA TYR A 280 11.62 26.42 -15.25
C TYR A 280 12.65 25.31 -15.56
N ASN A 281 13.78 25.67 -16.16
CA ASN A 281 14.86 24.75 -16.50
C ASN A 281 15.66 24.25 -15.28
N GLN A 282 15.38 24.76 -14.07
CA GLN A 282 15.98 24.31 -12.83
C GLN A 282 15.24 23.09 -12.23
N TYR A 283 14.04 22.80 -12.72
CA TYR A 283 13.14 21.79 -12.16
C TYR A 283 13.02 20.58 -13.09
N SER A 284 14.05 19.73 -13.12
CA SER A 284 13.99 18.46 -13.84
C SER A 284 12.94 17.52 -13.27
N SER A 285 12.59 16.46 -14.00
CA SER A 285 11.67 15.40 -13.52
C SER A 285 12.10 14.85 -12.16
N ASP A 286 13.41 14.70 -11.91
CA ASP A 286 13.94 14.28 -10.61
C ASP A 286 13.70 15.31 -9.50
N VAL A 287 13.98 16.59 -9.75
CA VAL A 287 13.77 17.66 -8.77
C VAL A 287 12.29 17.77 -8.42
N ILE A 288 11.43 17.70 -9.43
CA ILE A 288 9.98 17.74 -9.27
C ILE A 288 9.49 16.56 -8.44
N TYR A 289 9.85 15.34 -8.86
CA TYR A 289 9.42 14.12 -8.18
C TYR A 289 9.87 14.08 -6.73
N ASN A 290 11.14 14.38 -6.46
CA ASN A 290 11.67 14.39 -5.10
C ASN A 290 10.98 15.46 -4.22
N GLY A 291 10.62 16.61 -4.79
CA GLY A 291 9.80 17.60 -4.07
C GLY A 291 8.44 17.05 -3.64
N PHE A 292 7.78 16.25 -4.48
CA PHE A 292 6.54 15.57 -4.10
C PHE A 292 6.74 14.44 -3.10
N VAL A 293 7.86 13.70 -3.19
CA VAL A 293 8.22 12.67 -2.21
C VAL A 293 8.38 13.31 -0.82
N ASP A 294 9.06 14.44 -0.74
CA ASP A 294 9.22 15.19 0.51
C ASP A 294 7.86 15.64 1.07
N LEU A 295 6.97 16.18 0.24
CA LEU A 295 5.61 16.56 0.65
C LEU A 295 4.81 15.35 1.16
N PHE A 296 4.83 14.24 0.43
CA PHE A 296 4.13 13.02 0.82
C PHE A 296 4.64 12.48 2.16
N ASN A 297 5.95 12.46 2.37
CA ASN A 297 6.56 11.96 3.61
C ASN A 297 6.26 12.83 4.84
N HIS A 298 6.05 14.14 4.66
CA HIS A 298 5.73 15.07 5.75
C HIS A 298 4.22 15.35 5.90
N SER A 299 3.38 14.80 5.03
CA SER A 299 1.93 14.95 5.11
C SER A 299 1.36 14.27 6.35
N ALA A 300 0.31 14.86 6.94
CA ALA A 300 -0.44 14.23 8.02
C ALA A 300 -1.11 12.94 7.53
N ASP A 301 -1.40 12.04 8.46
CA ASP A 301 -2.23 10.86 8.18
C ASP A 301 -3.71 11.28 8.13
N GLY A 302 -4.43 10.78 7.14
CA GLY A 302 -5.83 11.15 6.87
C GLY A 302 -6.10 11.50 5.41
N SER A 303 -7.33 11.20 4.97
CA SER A 303 -7.80 11.54 3.63
C SER A 303 -8.13 13.03 3.55
N GLN A 304 -7.54 13.74 2.60
CA GLN A 304 -7.67 15.19 2.47
C GLN A 304 -7.31 15.68 1.07
N ILE A 305 -7.72 16.91 0.75
CA ILE A 305 -7.28 17.62 -0.45
C ILE A 305 -6.45 18.81 -0.01
N GLU A 306 -5.25 18.92 -0.56
CA GLU A 306 -4.34 20.04 -0.32
C GLU A 306 -4.09 20.78 -1.64
N TYR A 307 -4.01 22.11 -1.57
CA TYR A 307 -3.59 22.93 -2.70
C TYR A 307 -2.30 23.63 -2.34
N GLY A 308 -1.31 23.49 -3.20
CA GLY A 308 0.02 24.05 -2.96
C GLY A 308 0.57 24.75 -4.18
N ARG A 309 1.65 25.48 -3.93
CA ARG A 309 2.48 26.08 -4.97
C ARG A 309 3.93 25.77 -4.66
N ASN A 310 4.66 25.37 -5.69
CA ASN A 310 6.10 25.21 -5.66
C ASN A 310 6.75 26.13 -6.70
N GLY A 311 8.07 26.08 -6.84
CA GLY A 311 8.81 26.94 -7.76
C GLY A 311 8.56 26.66 -9.25
N TRP A 312 7.80 25.62 -9.58
CA TRP A 312 7.56 25.19 -10.97
C TRP A 312 6.06 25.05 -11.33
N GLY A 313 5.15 25.27 -10.38
CA GLY A 313 3.72 25.18 -10.65
C GLY A 313 2.82 25.20 -9.41
N GLY A 314 1.52 25.32 -9.66
CA GLY A 314 0.49 25.00 -8.68
C GLY A 314 0.12 23.52 -8.77
N TYR A 315 -0.27 22.92 -7.65
CA TYR A 315 -0.76 21.54 -7.62
C TYR A 315 -1.96 21.39 -6.67
N ALA A 316 -2.78 20.38 -6.96
CA ALA A 316 -3.74 19.80 -6.06
C ALA A 316 -3.24 18.40 -5.67
N ALA A 317 -3.24 18.09 -4.38
CA ALA A 317 -2.86 16.78 -3.86
C ALA A 317 -4.10 16.10 -3.26
N TYR A 318 -4.41 14.91 -3.77
CA TYR A 318 -5.55 14.11 -3.34
C TYR A 318 -5.03 12.94 -2.49
N TYR A 319 -5.06 13.10 -1.18
CA TYR A 319 -4.62 12.07 -0.23
C TYR A 319 -5.77 11.11 0.07
N VAL A 320 -5.46 9.81 0.01
CA VAL A 320 -6.32 8.73 0.47
C VAL A 320 -5.59 7.99 1.57
N TYR A 321 -6.32 7.73 2.66
CA TYR A 321 -5.80 7.05 3.84
C TYR A 321 -6.78 5.98 4.29
N GLU A 322 -6.27 4.76 4.40
CA GLU A 322 -6.96 3.59 4.92
C GLU A 322 -6.17 3.05 6.11
N GLU A 323 -6.83 2.95 7.26
CA GLU A 323 -6.25 2.38 8.47
C GLU A 323 -5.92 0.89 8.27
N SER A 324 -4.85 0.45 8.90
CA SER A 324 -4.54 -0.98 8.98
C SER A 324 -5.50 -1.69 9.94
N GLU A 325 -5.78 -2.96 9.65
CA GLU A 325 -6.55 -3.82 10.53
C GLU A 325 -5.59 -4.83 11.17
N ASN A 326 -5.52 -4.82 12.49
CA ASN A 326 -4.66 -5.75 13.21
C ASN A 326 -5.19 -7.18 13.10
N ARG A 327 -4.27 -8.14 13.06
CA ARG A 327 -4.61 -9.56 13.19
C ARG A 327 -4.94 -9.83 14.65
N ILE A 328 -6.10 -10.40 14.95
CA ILE A 328 -6.53 -10.72 16.32
C ILE A 328 -6.65 -12.23 16.48
N ILE A 329 -5.86 -12.78 17.39
CA ILE A 329 -5.89 -14.19 17.78
C ILE A 329 -6.49 -14.28 19.19
N ARG A 330 -7.70 -14.81 19.29
CA ARG A 330 -8.31 -15.14 20.58
C ARG A 330 -7.78 -16.48 21.08
N VAL A 331 -7.35 -16.52 22.34
CA VAL A 331 -6.73 -17.70 22.96
C VAL A 331 -7.50 -18.04 24.22
N GLY A 332 -7.94 -19.29 24.32
CA GLY A 332 -8.66 -19.81 25.47
C GLY A 332 -7.74 -20.11 26.65
N ILE A 333 -8.28 -19.86 27.85
CA ILE A 333 -7.68 -20.22 29.14
C ILE A 333 -8.75 -20.89 30.00
N ASP A 334 -8.35 -21.89 30.77
CA ASP A 334 -9.22 -22.52 31.75
C ASP A 334 -8.91 -22.03 33.16
N TYR A 335 -9.93 -22.07 34.02
CA TYR A 335 -9.82 -21.91 35.45
C TYR A 335 -10.26 -23.17 36.20
N THR A 336 -9.79 -23.28 37.44
CA THR A 336 -10.32 -24.22 38.42
C THR A 336 -11.12 -23.48 39.48
N HIS A 337 -12.36 -23.94 39.66
CA HIS A 337 -13.29 -23.44 40.67
C HIS A 337 -13.47 -24.48 41.76
N TYR A 338 -13.59 -24.01 43.00
CA TYR A 338 -13.86 -24.84 44.17
C TYR A 338 -15.16 -24.36 44.78
N VAL A 339 -16.22 -25.15 44.65
CA VAL A 339 -17.58 -24.75 45.02
C VAL A 339 -18.23 -25.78 45.93
N THR A 340 -19.24 -25.36 46.68
CA THR A 340 -20.11 -26.27 47.44
C THR A 340 -21.15 -26.96 46.56
N GLU A 341 -21.88 -27.96 47.09
CA GLU A 341 -22.99 -28.63 46.38
C GLU A 341 -24.07 -27.66 45.87
N ASP A 342 -24.30 -26.55 46.58
CA ASP A 342 -25.22 -25.46 46.20
C ASP A 342 -24.59 -24.39 45.29
N GLY A 343 -23.30 -24.51 44.95
CA GLY A 343 -22.60 -23.62 44.01
C GLY A 343 -21.92 -22.40 44.64
N THR A 344 -21.82 -22.33 45.97
CA THR A 344 -21.10 -21.23 46.65
C THR A 344 -19.59 -21.43 46.48
N GLU A 345 -18.87 -20.41 46.00
CA GLU A 345 -17.41 -20.43 45.87
C GLU A 345 -16.71 -20.48 47.23
N LEU A 346 -15.77 -21.41 47.38
CA LEU A 346 -14.97 -21.60 48.59
C LEU A 346 -13.66 -20.78 48.56
N GLN A 347 -13.16 -20.47 47.37
CA GLN A 347 -11.98 -19.64 47.15
C GLN A 347 -12.02 -19.02 45.73
N PRO A 348 -11.23 -17.96 45.46
CA PRO A 348 -11.13 -17.39 44.12
C PRO A 348 -10.72 -18.45 43.09
N LYS A 349 -11.25 -18.32 41.87
CA LYS A 349 -10.86 -19.20 40.75
C LYS A 349 -9.35 -19.17 40.53
N VAL A 350 -8.77 -20.34 40.28
CA VAL A 350 -7.32 -20.52 40.11
C VAL A 350 -7.00 -20.74 38.63
N TYR A 351 -5.99 -20.05 38.11
CA TYR A 351 -5.59 -20.19 36.70
C TYR A 351 -5.14 -21.63 36.39
N GLY A 352 -5.61 -22.16 35.25
CA GLY A 352 -5.33 -23.50 34.77
C GLY A 352 -6.13 -24.60 35.47
N LEU A 353 -5.91 -25.83 35.02
CA LEU A 353 -6.57 -27.04 35.51
C LEU A 353 -5.83 -27.66 36.71
N GLN A 354 -6.21 -27.26 37.91
CA GLN A 354 -5.64 -27.72 39.17
C GLN A 354 -6.24 -29.06 39.61
N ALA A 355 -5.57 -29.69 40.58
CA ALA A 355 -6.03 -30.92 41.21
C ALA A 355 -6.97 -30.61 42.40
N VAL A 356 -7.64 -31.64 42.91
CA VAL A 356 -8.46 -31.52 44.13
C VAL A 356 -7.59 -31.04 45.29
N GLU A 357 -8.06 -30.01 45.99
CA GLU A 357 -7.43 -29.47 47.19
C GLU A 357 -8.16 -29.94 48.46
N ASN A 358 -7.42 -30.04 49.56
CA ASN A 358 -8.00 -30.28 50.88
C ASN A 358 -8.42 -28.93 51.48
N ILE A 359 -9.73 -28.69 51.54
CA ILE A 359 -10.32 -27.47 52.10
C ILE A 359 -10.84 -27.80 53.50
N ALA A 360 -10.38 -27.05 54.51
CA ALA A 360 -10.79 -27.27 55.89
C ALA A 360 -12.33 -27.23 56.05
N ASP A 361 -12.88 -28.16 56.84
CA ASP A 361 -14.32 -28.36 57.06
C ASP A 361 -15.15 -28.85 55.87
N TYR A 362 -14.51 -29.24 54.76
CA TYR A 362 -15.18 -29.74 53.56
C TYR A 362 -14.60 -31.08 53.07
N GLU A 363 -15.47 -31.95 52.55
CA GLU A 363 -15.13 -33.22 51.90
C GLU A 363 -15.41 -33.11 50.39
N TYR A 364 -14.49 -33.61 49.58
CA TYR A 364 -14.63 -33.64 48.13
C TYR A 364 -15.76 -34.61 47.70
N VAL A 365 -16.62 -34.15 46.80
CA VAL A 365 -17.76 -34.92 46.29
C VAL A 365 -17.51 -35.37 44.85
N SER A 366 -17.26 -34.42 43.95
CA SER A 366 -17.15 -34.70 42.52
C SER A 366 -16.38 -33.62 41.77
N THR A 367 -15.94 -33.95 40.56
CA THR A 367 -15.34 -33.01 39.61
C THR A 367 -16.17 -33.02 38.34
N ARG A 368 -16.45 -31.84 37.80
CA ARG A 368 -17.04 -31.69 36.47
C ARG A 368 -16.23 -30.71 35.63
N THR A 369 -16.42 -30.79 34.32
CA THR A 369 -15.84 -29.87 33.33
C THR A 369 -16.96 -29.06 32.72
N GLU A 370 -16.81 -27.73 32.71
CA GLU A 370 -17.77 -26.80 32.14
C GLU A 370 -17.59 -26.69 30.61
N ALA A 371 -18.55 -26.04 29.93
CA ALA A 371 -18.56 -25.94 28.47
C ALA A 371 -17.33 -25.20 27.91
N ASN A 372 -16.84 -24.19 28.64
CA ASN A 372 -15.64 -23.41 28.31
C ASN A 372 -14.33 -24.13 28.67
N GLY A 373 -14.37 -25.34 29.24
CA GLY A 373 -13.17 -26.10 29.60
C GLY A 373 -12.79 -26.00 31.09
N ASP A 374 -13.39 -25.07 31.84
CA ASP A 374 -13.12 -24.90 33.27
C ASP A 374 -13.37 -26.18 34.06
N ARG A 375 -12.58 -26.38 35.11
CA ARG A 375 -12.73 -27.48 36.05
C ARG A 375 -13.43 -26.99 37.31
N VAL A 376 -14.48 -27.70 37.73
CA VAL A 376 -15.22 -27.39 38.95
C VAL A 376 -15.14 -28.57 39.89
N HIS A 377 -14.50 -28.36 41.04
CA HIS A 377 -14.48 -29.29 42.16
C HIS A 377 -15.61 -28.96 43.13
N VAL A 378 -16.49 -29.94 43.40
CA VAL A 378 -17.66 -29.79 44.26
C VAL A 378 -17.39 -30.41 45.63
N TYR A 379 -17.71 -29.68 46.69
CA TYR A 379 -17.43 -30.04 48.07
C TYR A 379 -18.70 -30.02 48.95
N LYS A 380 -18.68 -30.84 49.99
CA LYS A 380 -19.73 -30.92 51.00
C LYS A 380 -19.16 -30.63 52.38
N LYS A 381 -19.87 -29.83 53.18
CA LYS A 381 -19.45 -29.49 54.54
C LYS A 381 -19.43 -30.73 55.44
N ILE A 382 -18.32 -30.96 56.14
CA ILE A 382 -18.19 -32.06 57.10
C ILE A 382 -19.00 -31.71 58.35
N VAL A 383 -20.07 -32.45 58.61
CA VAL A 383 -20.82 -32.33 59.85
C VAL A 383 -20.19 -33.26 60.88
N ALA A 384 -19.52 -32.71 61.89
CA ALA A 384 -19.01 -33.49 63.00
C ALA A 384 -20.18 -34.22 63.68
N THR A 385 -20.29 -35.54 63.45
CA THR A 385 -21.20 -36.38 64.21
C THR A 385 -20.63 -36.46 65.63
N SER A 386 -21.21 -35.71 66.55
CA SER A 386 -20.90 -35.80 67.97
C SER A 386 -21.19 -37.22 68.43
N LEU A 387 -20.13 -38.03 68.62
CA LEU A 387 -20.24 -39.35 69.23
C LEU A 387 -20.74 -39.16 70.66
N ILE A 388 -21.99 -39.52 70.89
CA ILE A 388 -22.60 -39.53 72.21
C ILE A 388 -21.86 -40.60 73.02
N SER A 389 -21.04 -40.14 73.97
CA SER A 389 -20.37 -40.96 74.97
C SER A 389 -21.42 -41.71 75.81
N SER A 390 -21.56 -43.01 75.58
CA SER A 390 -22.21 -43.93 76.51
C SER A 390 -21.16 -44.63 77.36
N SER A 391 -20.95 -44.14 78.59
CA SER A 391 -20.33 -44.94 79.67
C SER A 391 -21.40 -45.83 80.31
N PRO A 392 -21.10 -47.08 80.72
CA PRO A 392 -20.71 -47.24 82.13
C PRO A 392 -19.72 -48.38 82.50
N LYS A 393 -19.07 -48.14 83.65
CA LYS A 393 -18.60 -49.04 84.74
C LYS A 393 -17.33 -49.91 84.62
N THR A 394 -16.29 -49.42 85.31
CA THR A 394 -15.52 -50.03 86.43
C THR A 394 -15.16 -51.52 86.40
N GLY A 395 -13.85 -51.81 86.42
CA GLY A 395 -13.26 -53.11 86.79
C GLY A 395 -11.75 -53.19 86.60
N ASP A 396 -11.00 -52.76 87.62
CA ASP A 396 -9.70 -53.21 88.13
C ASP A 396 -8.40 -53.35 87.29
N THR A 397 -7.43 -52.52 87.72
CA THR A 397 -6.01 -52.80 88.04
C THR A 397 -4.93 -52.90 86.94
N ASN A 398 -4.03 -51.88 87.00
CA ASN A 398 -2.54 -51.93 87.05
C ASN A 398 -1.77 -52.59 85.86
N LEU A 399 -0.61 -52.12 85.37
CA LEU A 399 0.41 -51.16 85.80
C LEU A 399 1.61 -51.27 84.81
N PHE A 400 2.22 -50.14 84.39
CA PHE A 400 3.49 -49.99 83.62
C PHE A 400 3.54 -50.66 82.21
N GLN A 401 4.20 -50.18 81.17
CA GLN A 401 5.37 -49.33 81.04
C GLN A 401 5.50 -48.85 79.58
N PHE A 402 6.11 -47.68 79.39
CA PHE A 402 6.66 -47.19 78.12
C PHE A 402 7.67 -48.18 77.50
N ALA A 403 7.69 -48.31 76.17
CA ALA A 403 8.92 -48.35 75.38
C ALA A 403 8.63 -48.27 73.86
N ALA A 404 9.40 -47.42 73.20
CA ALA A 404 9.57 -47.38 71.75
C ALA A 404 10.26 -48.65 71.23
N MET A 405 10.00 -49.03 69.96
CA MET A 405 11.06 -49.25 68.96
C MET A 405 10.52 -49.76 67.61
N LEU A 406 11.01 -49.07 66.58
CA LEU A 406 11.32 -49.46 65.20
C LEU A 406 11.82 -50.92 65.08
N VAL A 407 11.46 -51.64 64.00
CA VAL A 407 12.38 -52.49 63.17
C VAL A 407 11.68 -53.00 61.90
N VAL A 408 12.50 -52.97 60.85
CA VAL A 408 12.39 -53.38 59.43
C VAL A 408 12.34 -54.91 59.23
N GLY A 409 11.76 -55.37 58.11
CA GLY A 409 12.19 -56.60 57.41
C GLY A 409 11.02 -57.41 56.80
N MET A 410 10.71 -57.29 55.50
CA MET A 410 11.27 -57.98 54.32
C MET A 410 10.76 -59.42 54.03
N LEU A 411 10.57 -59.66 52.72
CA LEU A 411 10.52 -60.93 51.94
C LEU A 411 9.13 -61.52 51.61
N VAL A 412 8.83 -62.14 50.44
CA VAL A 412 9.44 -62.40 49.10
C VAL A 412 8.37 -63.19 48.29
N SER A 413 8.33 -63.06 46.95
CA SER A 413 8.20 -64.16 45.92
C SER A 413 7.64 -63.58 44.61
N ILE A 414 8.45 -63.30 43.57
CA ILE A 414 8.97 -64.18 42.48
C ILE A 414 7.88 -64.78 41.58
N THR A 415 7.80 -64.35 40.31
CA THR A 415 7.98 -65.25 39.13
C THR A 415 8.33 -64.48 37.84
N THR A 416 9.13 -65.16 37.02
CA THR A 416 10.01 -64.82 35.89
C THR A 416 9.36 -64.88 34.50
N CYS A 417 9.84 -64.09 33.50
CA CYS A 417 10.19 -64.47 32.10
C CYS A 417 10.67 -63.21 31.30
N ILE A 418 11.95 -62.94 31.01
CA ILE A 418 12.84 -63.35 29.88
C ILE A 418 12.14 -63.24 28.49
N THR A 419 12.58 -62.47 27.48
CA THR A 419 13.83 -62.43 26.66
C THR A 419 14.02 -61.02 26.04
N ARG A 420 15.16 -60.31 26.15
CA ARG A 420 16.41 -60.34 25.34
C ARG A 420 16.25 -60.09 23.82
N ASN A 421 16.72 -58.93 23.34
CA ASN A 421 17.77 -58.86 22.32
C ASN A 421 18.50 -57.51 22.27
N LYS A 422 19.81 -57.60 22.07
CA LYS A 422 20.83 -56.54 21.98
C LYS A 422 21.25 -56.32 20.52
N ASN A 423 22.10 -55.30 20.33
CA ASN A 423 23.15 -55.07 19.32
C ASN A 423 22.73 -54.04 18.27
N ILE A 424 23.49 -52.97 17.95
CA ILE A 424 24.86 -52.52 18.26
C ILE A 424 24.81 -50.99 18.40
#